data_AF-A0A9E5BCE8-F1
#
_entry.id   AF-A0A9E5BCE8-F1
#
_cell.length_a   1.000
_cell.length_b   1.000
_cell.length_c   1.000
_cell.angle_alpha   90.00
_cell.angle_beta   90.00
_cell.angle_gamma   90.00
#
_symmetry.space_group_name_H-M   'P 1'
#
loop_
_entity.id
_entity.type
_entity.pdbx_description
1 polymer ?
#
loop_
_entity_poly.entity_id
_entity_poly.type
_entity_poly.pdbx_seq_one_letter_code
_entity_poly.pdbx_strand_id
1 'polypeptide(L)'
;MQVRTPDDVVVTPRDLRFSTQQARNSHWLGGDPVGTAVLNALSLTFPDGEKMFMDAVRHFRGQLSGKLAEDVRHFLAQEAIHAREHHALNAIVDPTKYPVEEILTKVRERIAFNRSKG
;
A
#
# COMPACT_ATOMS: atom_id res chain seq x y z
N MET A 1 4.39 -16.79 -25.45
CA MET A 1 5.18 -15.55 -25.62
C MET A 1 5.70 -15.14 -24.25
N GLN A 2 7.01 -15.09 -24.04
CA GLN A 2 7.57 -14.74 -22.74
C GLN A 2 7.73 -13.21 -22.69
N VAL A 3 6.88 -12.54 -21.91
CA VAL A 3 6.97 -11.09 -21.72
C VAL A 3 8.16 -10.81 -20.81
N ARG A 4 9.19 -10.12 -21.33
CA ARG A 4 10.32 -9.63 -20.53
C ARG A 4 10.17 -8.12 -20.31
N THR A 5 10.55 -7.66 -19.12
CA THR A 5 10.76 -6.25 -18.85
C THR A 5 11.84 -5.71 -19.80
N PRO A 6 11.63 -4.55 -20.45
CA PRO A 6 12.68 -3.90 -21.25
C PRO A 6 13.93 -3.60 -20.41
N ASP A 7 15.12 -3.67 -21.03
CA ASP A 7 16.40 -3.53 -20.32
C ASP A 7 16.63 -2.10 -19.79
N ASP A 8 16.02 -1.10 -20.41
CA ASP A 8 16.10 0.32 -20.06
C ASP A 8 15.13 0.74 -18.95
N VAL A 9 14.24 -0.14 -18.51
CA VAL A 9 13.33 0.13 -17.39
C VAL A 9 14.06 -0.12 -16.07
N VAL A 10 14.35 0.96 -15.36
CA VAL A 10 14.96 0.94 -14.03
C VAL A 10 13.93 1.27 -12.96
N VAL A 11 13.75 0.36 -11.99
CA VAL A 11 12.94 0.62 -10.80
C VAL A 11 13.74 1.53 -9.87
N THR A 12 13.30 2.77 -9.69
CA THR A 12 13.97 3.74 -8.79
C THR A 12 13.04 4.09 -7.64
N PRO A 13 13.42 3.82 -6.38
CA PRO A 13 12.65 4.27 -5.22
C PRO A 13 12.62 5.80 -5.15
N ARG A 14 11.46 6.37 -4.83
CA ARG A 14 11.22 7.81 -4.75
C ARG A 14 10.64 8.15 -3.38
N ASP A 15 11.43 8.79 -2.52
CA ASP A 15 10.97 9.24 -1.21
C ASP A 15 10.18 10.56 -1.29
N LEU A 16 8.97 10.49 -1.84
CA LEU A 16 8.03 11.60 -1.84
C LEU A 16 7.31 11.68 -0.49
N ARG A 17 7.05 12.90 -0.02
CA ARG A 17 6.29 13.17 1.20
C ARG A 17 5.05 13.95 0.82
N PHE A 18 3.88 13.34 0.99
CA PHE A 18 2.61 14.00 0.69
C PHE A 18 2.10 14.77 1.90
N SER A 19 1.60 15.98 1.66
CA SER A 19 0.92 16.77 2.70
C SER A 19 -0.51 16.26 2.87
N THR A 20 -0.88 15.87 4.09
CA THR A 20 -2.25 15.44 4.42
C THR A 20 -3.12 16.58 4.94
N GLN A 21 -2.64 17.84 4.92
CA GLN A 21 -3.37 18.97 5.51
C GLN A 21 -4.75 19.20 4.91
N GLN A 22 -4.89 19.12 3.58
CA GLN A 22 -6.17 19.32 2.89
C GLN A 22 -7.20 18.24 3.25
N ALA A 23 -6.74 17.07 3.66
CA ALA A 23 -7.57 15.91 3.98
C ALA A 23 -8.14 15.90 5.41
N ARG A 24 -7.69 16.80 6.30
CA ARG A 24 -8.18 16.84 7.69
C ARG A 24 -9.63 17.33 7.84
N ASN A 25 -10.05 18.29 7.01
CA ASN A 25 -11.29 19.06 7.26
C ASN A 25 -12.26 19.08 6.06
N SER A 26 -12.01 18.29 5.02
CA SER A 26 -12.83 18.36 3.80
C SER A 26 -12.91 17.01 3.08
N HIS A 27 -13.85 16.91 2.15
CA HIS A 27 -13.79 15.91 1.08
C HIS A 27 -12.63 16.27 0.16
N TRP A 28 -11.46 15.73 0.47
CA TRP A 28 -10.19 16.18 -0.09
C TRP A 28 -10.03 15.88 -1.57
N LEU A 29 -10.85 15.00 -2.11
CA LEU A 29 -10.93 14.78 -3.55
C LEU A 29 -11.80 15.86 -4.22
N GLY A 30 -11.32 17.12 -4.20
CA GLY A 30 -11.99 18.22 -4.88
C GLY A 30 -13.41 18.53 -4.38
N GLY A 31 -13.72 18.19 -3.14
CA GLY A 31 -15.06 18.33 -2.57
C GLY A 31 -15.97 17.12 -2.76
N ASP A 32 -15.55 16.06 -3.47
CA ASP A 32 -16.36 14.87 -3.72
C ASP A 32 -16.42 13.94 -2.49
N PRO A 33 -17.59 13.81 -1.82
CA PRO A 33 -17.75 12.94 -0.66
C PRO A 33 -17.57 11.46 -0.97
N VAL A 34 -18.06 11.00 -2.12
CA VAL A 34 -18.05 9.59 -2.49
C VAL A 34 -16.64 9.18 -2.87
N GLY A 35 -15.99 9.94 -3.75
CA GLY A 35 -14.60 9.68 -4.14
C GLY A 35 -13.65 9.73 -2.95
N THR A 36 -13.84 10.69 -2.04
CA THR A 36 -13.09 10.74 -0.77
C THR A 36 -13.29 9.47 0.06
N ALA A 37 -14.54 9.03 0.25
CA ALA A 37 -14.85 7.83 1.04
C ALA A 37 -14.23 6.56 0.45
N VAL A 38 -14.31 6.40 -0.87
CA VAL A 38 -13.73 5.26 -1.59
C VAL A 38 -12.21 5.23 -1.44
N LEU A 39 -11.53 6.36 -1.65
CA LEU A 39 -10.07 6.42 -1.53
C LEU A 39 -9.58 6.28 -0.08
N ASN A 40 -10.32 6.81 0.91
CA ASN A 40 -10.04 6.55 2.31
C ASN A 40 -10.15 5.05 2.62
N ALA A 41 -11.23 4.39 2.16
CA ALA A 41 -11.41 2.96 2.38
C ALA A 41 -10.28 2.15 1.74
N LEU A 42 -9.89 2.45 0.49
CA LEU A 42 -8.76 1.80 -0.17
C LEU A 42 -7.46 2.00 0.62
N SER A 43 -7.13 3.23 0.99
CA SER A 43 -5.95 3.56 1.79
C SER A 43 -5.92 2.82 3.13
N LEU A 44 -7.07 2.64 3.78
CA LEU A 44 -7.16 1.88 5.04
C LEU A 44 -6.81 0.40 4.86
N THR A 45 -7.12 -0.19 3.70
CA THR A 45 -6.86 -1.60 3.43
C THR A 45 -5.43 -1.91 2.97
N PHE A 46 -4.73 -0.95 2.38
CA PHE A 46 -3.44 -1.20 1.75
C PHE A 46 -2.32 -1.60 2.73
N PRO A 47 -2.12 -0.97 3.90
CA PRO A 47 -0.96 -1.28 4.75
C PRO A 47 -0.81 -2.76 5.13
N ASP A 48 -1.92 -3.42 5.50
CA ASP A 48 -1.86 -4.86 5.82
C ASP A 48 -1.69 -5.72 4.56
N GLY A 49 -2.28 -5.31 3.44
CA GLY A 49 -2.11 -5.95 2.13
C GLY A 49 -0.68 -5.84 1.58
N GLU A 50 -0.07 -4.67 1.68
CA GLU A 50 1.33 -4.39 1.32
C GLU A 50 2.28 -5.21 2.18
N LYS A 51 1.99 -5.36 3.49
CA LYS A 51 2.75 -6.27 4.36
C LYS A 51 2.68 -7.70 3.85
N MET A 52 1.49 -8.20 3.54
CA MET A 52 1.32 -9.55 2.97
C MET A 52 2.08 -9.71 1.64
N PHE A 53 2.01 -8.70 0.77
CA PHE A 53 2.71 -8.69 -0.51
C PHE A 53 4.23 -8.69 -0.34
N MET A 54 4.75 -7.80 0.51
CA MET A 54 6.19 -7.73 0.83
C MET A 54 6.69 -9.03 1.45
N ASP A 55 5.92 -9.66 2.34
CA ASP A 55 6.28 -10.94 2.95
C ASP A 55 6.41 -12.04 1.88
N ALA A 56 5.47 -12.09 0.92
CA ALA A 56 5.53 -13.03 -0.20
C ALA A 56 6.76 -12.79 -1.10
N VAL A 57 7.05 -11.54 -1.47
CA VAL A 57 8.24 -11.22 -2.28
C VAL A 57 9.53 -11.52 -1.54
N ARG A 58 9.60 -11.23 -0.23
CA ARG A 58 10.76 -11.55 0.61
C ARG A 58 11.03 -13.05 0.70
N HIS A 59 9.99 -13.89 0.69
CA HIS A 59 10.15 -15.34 0.71
C HIS A 59 10.97 -15.85 -0.48
N PHE A 60 10.73 -15.31 -1.68
CA PHE A 60 11.42 -15.74 -2.90
C PHE A 60 12.75 -15.02 -3.16
N ARG A 61 13.12 -14.01 -2.35
CA ARG A 61 14.29 -13.15 -2.61
C ARG A 61 15.60 -13.92 -2.83
N GLY A 62 15.79 -15.04 -2.13
CA GLY A 62 16.99 -15.86 -2.23
C GLY A 62 17.10 -16.68 -3.52
N GLN A 63 16.00 -16.79 -4.28
CA GLN A 63 15.93 -17.49 -5.56
C GLN A 63 16.13 -16.53 -6.75
N LEU A 64 16.22 -15.22 -6.50
CA LEU A 64 16.36 -14.21 -7.54
C LEU A 64 17.83 -13.94 -7.86
N SER A 65 18.10 -13.57 -9.10
CA SER A 65 19.44 -13.18 -9.55
C SER A 65 19.39 -12.10 -10.64
N GLY A 66 20.54 -11.48 -10.91
CA GLY A 66 20.69 -10.45 -11.94
C GLY A 66 19.76 -9.25 -11.74
N LYS A 67 19.28 -8.69 -12.86
CA LYS A 67 18.40 -7.51 -12.89
C LYS A 67 17.15 -7.69 -12.02
N LEU A 68 16.54 -8.88 -12.01
CA LEU A 68 15.31 -9.14 -11.26
C LEU A 68 15.52 -9.01 -9.74
N ALA A 69 16.67 -9.47 -9.22
CA ALA A 69 16.99 -9.31 -7.80
C ALA A 69 17.14 -7.83 -7.41
N GLU A 70 17.74 -7.02 -8.28
CA GLU A 70 17.87 -5.58 -8.07
C GLU A 70 16.53 -4.86 -8.17
N ASP A 71 15.73 -5.16 -9.20
CA ASP A 71 14.38 -4.60 -9.37
C ASP A 71 13.50 -4.90 -8.15
N VAL A 72 13.55 -6.14 -7.63
CA VAL A 72 12.81 -6.53 -6.42
C VAL A 72 13.30 -5.77 -5.18
N ARG A 73 14.62 -5.52 -5.04
CA ARG A 73 15.15 -4.71 -3.94
C ARG A 73 14.61 -3.28 -4.00
N HIS A 74 14.61 -2.66 -5.17
CA HIS A 74 14.07 -1.31 -5.36
C HIS A 74 12.56 -1.26 -5.17
N PHE A 75 11.85 -2.26 -5.68
CA PHE A 75 10.42 -2.40 -5.47
C PHE A 75 10.08 -2.47 -3.98
N LEU A 76 10.76 -3.34 -3.19
CA LEU A 76 10.52 -3.45 -1.74
C LEU A 76 10.80 -2.14 -1.00
N ALA A 77 11.80 -1.36 -1.45
CA ALA A 77 12.05 -0.04 -0.90
C ALA A 77 10.92 0.94 -1.23
N GLN A 78 10.40 0.91 -2.46
CA GLN A 78 9.28 1.75 -2.88
C GLN A 78 7.99 1.42 -2.12
N GLU A 79 7.68 0.14 -1.91
CA GLU A 79 6.50 -0.29 -1.14
C GLU A 79 6.59 0.16 0.32
N ALA A 80 7.76 0.09 0.95
CA ALA A 80 7.93 0.60 2.30
C ALA A 80 7.69 2.12 2.41
N ILE A 81 8.11 2.88 1.38
CA ILE A 81 7.82 4.31 1.26
C ILE A 81 6.32 4.54 1.04
N HIS A 82 5.68 3.77 0.18
CA HIS A 82 4.26 3.88 -0.14
C HIS A 82 3.37 3.59 1.09
N ALA A 83 3.66 2.51 1.81
CA ALA A 83 2.97 2.12 3.03
C ALA A 83 2.98 3.23 4.08
N ARG A 84 4.11 3.93 4.21
CA ARG A 84 4.24 5.08 5.12
C ARG A 84 3.28 6.21 4.75
N GLU A 85 3.10 6.50 3.47
CA GLU A 85 2.17 7.54 3.01
C GLU A 85 0.71 7.14 3.24
N HIS A 86 0.36 5.85 3.07
CA HIS A 86 -0.94 5.33 3.48
C HIS A 86 -1.17 5.47 4.98
N HIS A 87 -0.18 5.15 5.83
CA HIS A 87 -0.28 5.38 7.26
C HIS A 87 -0.51 6.86 7.61
N ALA A 88 0.18 7.77 6.92
CA ALA A 88 0.01 9.21 7.13
C ALA A 88 -1.40 9.69 6.76
N LEU A 89 -1.97 9.20 5.66
CA LEU A 89 -3.36 9.49 5.29
C LEU A 89 -4.35 8.85 6.26
N ASN A 90 -4.17 7.58 6.62
CA ASN A 90 -5.07 6.86 7.52
C ASN A 90 -5.13 7.51 8.91
N ALA A 91 -4.02 8.06 9.41
CA ALA A 91 -3.94 8.74 10.69
C ALA A 91 -4.80 10.00 10.81
N ILE A 92 -5.28 10.56 9.70
CA ILE A 92 -6.14 11.75 9.69
C ILE A 92 -7.58 11.46 9.27
N VAL A 93 -7.92 10.20 8.92
CA VAL A 93 -9.29 9.84 8.56
C VAL A 93 -10.14 9.90 9.83
N ASP A 94 -11.20 10.71 9.79
CA ASP A 94 -12.09 10.96 10.93
C ASP A 94 -12.94 9.72 11.24
N PRO A 95 -12.70 9.03 12.37
CA PRO A 95 -13.43 7.80 12.72
C PRO A 95 -14.87 8.08 13.17
N THR A 96 -15.25 9.35 13.40
CA THR A 96 -16.64 9.72 13.68
C THR A 96 -17.48 9.81 12.40
N LYS A 97 -16.82 9.94 11.24
CA LYS A 97 -17.46 10.06 9.92
C LYS A 97 -17.34 8.79 9.08
N TYR A 98 -16.30 7.99 9.32
CA TYR A 98 -16.01 6.78 8.56
C TYR A 98 -15.86 5.58 9.49
N PRO A 99 -16.30 4.36 9.09
CA PRO A 99 -16.21 3.16 9.91
C PRO A 99 -14.78 2.57 9.91
N VAL A 100 -13.80 3.36 10.34
CA VAL A 100 -12.36 3.03 10.28
C VAL A 100 -12.05 1.71 10.98
N GLU A 101 -12.47 1.57 12.24
CA GLU A 101 -12.18 0.37 13.03
C GLU A 101 -12.84 -0.90 12.49
N GLU A 102 -14.05 -0.78 11.93
CA GLU A 102 -14.73 -1.91 11.31
C GLU A 102 -13.98 -2.38 10.07
N ILE A 103 -13.53 -1.46 9.21
CA ILE A 103 -12.74 -1.77 8.02
C ILE A 103 -11.43 -2.46 8.43
N LEU A 104 -10.67 -1.86 9.35
CA LEU A 104 -9.40 -2.42 9.80
C LEU A 104 -9.56 -3.80 10.43
N THR A 105 -10.62 -4.02 11.22
CA THR A 105 -10.90 -5.32 11.82
C THR A 105 -11.20 -6.38 10.76
N LYS A 106 -12.07 -6.08 9.78
CA LYS A 106 -12.38 -7.00 8.68
C LYS A 106 -11.15 -7.34 7.85
N VAL A 107 -10.27 -6.38 7.60
CA VAL A 107 -9.00 -6.60 6.88
C VAL A 107 -8.10 -7.54 7.66
N ARG A 108 -7.89 -7.28 8.96
CA ARG A 108 -7.07 -8.14 9.83
C ARG A 108 -7.61 -9.56 9.90
N GLU A 109 -8.92 -9.74 10.05
CA GLU A 109 -9.58 -11.05 10.07
C GLU A 109 -9.36 -11.80 8.75
N ARG A 110 -9.55 -11.13 7.61
CA ARG A 110 -9.35 -11.74 6.30
C ARG A 110 -7.90 -12.17 6.09
N ILE A 111 -6.94 -11.35 6.50
CA ILE A 111 -5.51 -11.67 6.38
C ILE A 111 -5.13 -12.82 7.33
N ALA A 112 -5.64 -12.83 8.56
CA ALA A 112 -5.42 -13.92 9.51
C ALA A 112 -5.98 -15.24 8.95
N PHE A 113 -7.19 -15.22 8.41
CA PHE A 113 -7.80 -16.38 7.74
C PHE A 113 -6.90 -16.90 6.60
N ASN A 114 -6.45 -16.03 5.70
CA ASN A 114 -5.58 -16.41 4.59
C ASN A 114 -4.25 -17.01 5.06
N ARG A 115 -3.64 -16.43 6.10
CA ARG A 115 -2.39 -16.93 6.68
C ARG A 115 -2.54 -18.29 7.37
N SER A 116 -3.72 -18.59 7.94
CA SER A 116 -3.99 -19.91 8.56
C SER A 116 -4.18 -21.06 7.58
N LYS A 117 -4.30 -20.76 6.27
CA LYS A 117 -4.58 -21.73 5.21
C LYS A 117 -3.37 -22.07 4.33
N GLY A 118 -2.25 -21.35 4.49
CA GLY A 118 -0.97 -21.62 3.84
C GLY A 118 -0.01 -22.33 4.78
#